data_AF-A0A848WP74-F1
#
_entry.id   AF-A0A848WP74-F1
#
_cell.length_a   1.000
_cell.length_b   1.000
_cell.length_c   1.000
_cell.angle_alpha   90.00
_cell.angle_beta   90.00
_cell.angle_gamma   90.00
#
_symmetry.space_group_name_H-M   'P 1'
#
loop_
_entity.id
_entity.type
_entity.pdbx_description
1 polymer ?
#
loop_
_entity_poly.entity_id
_entity_poly.type
_entity_poly.pdbx_seq_one_letter_code
_entity_poly.pdbx_strand_id
1 'polypeptide(L)'
;MNLNLFLSPKFRLLILCLAATIGSAVLINGQQKAQQKPPLKALLIAGGCCHDYTGQHKALFKGIQARANVQVDVWWTDDKSVNPPLTIFEKDDWAEGYDVVIHDECAAGEKNLEVMKRILDVHKTVPAVHLHCAMHSFRNGTDQWFKHLGLQSTRHGPQEPIEVKYVDKKHPIVEPLEDWTTGKEELYNNAQVFDAHPLAMGTQKYSRNGEEKTDVAVVAWVNEKQGARSFSTSLGHNTFTVEDERYLDLVVRGMLWTMDKLNDDYVGVAYEGENEITFVKGKPKPQKKPAPAAAVNLGKAPKDATLVSVTASSVQGGRDPWMAVDGRQDTRWCASGGSKPQWIQFEFEMPQMLTGASIKWEREGDAYQYKIETSADGKSWAVVADETGNEKKGETGIAFAGKAEVARFVKITTTNVVGGGWVSAWEIQLKGPEIKKLWPKLDEKQAAALKKEAEKANDPLAKEGNIPPKIVKLTPEEEAEILKDVKVPEGFDVSVFSSWQAANYPVYVAAAPNGDLYVSSDGNGSLGREPHRGR
;
A
#
# COMPACT_ATOMS: atom_id res chain seq x y z
N MET A 1 4.14 29.90 88.81
CA MET A 1 4.12 31.21 89.50
C MET A 1 3.42 32.17 88.56
N ASN A 2 2.16 32.52 88.82
CA ASN A 2 1.73 33.77 89.49
C ASN A 2 2.16 35.01 88.68
N LEU A 3 1.35 36.02 88.40
CA LEU A 3 -0.07 36.35 88.60
C LEU A 3 -0.26 37.71 87.90
N ASN A 4 -1.45 37.95 87.34
CA ASN A 4 -2.17 39.22 87.13
C ASN A 4 -1.51 40.59 87.46
N LEU A 5 -1.78 41.61 86.62
CA LEU A 5 -2.65 42.78 86.88
C LEU A 5 -2.48 43.82 85.74
N PHE A 6 -3.50 44.10 84.92
CA PHE A 6 -4.44 45.24 85.03
C PHE A 6 -3.79 46.63 85.25
N LEU A 7 -3.87 47.54 84.27
CA LEU A 7 -4.77 48.70 84.23
C LEU A 7 -4.47 49.64 83.04
N SER A 8 -5.51 50.35 82.62
CA SER A 8 -5.73 51.07 81.35
C SER A 8 -5.40 52.59 81.44
N PRO A 9 -5.97 53.49 80.59
CA PRO A 9 -5.59 53.83 79.22
C PRO A 9 -5.27 55.34 79.08
N LYS A 10 -4.76 55.79 77.92
CA LYS A 10 -4.98 57.11 77.25
C LYS A 10 -3.78 57.42 76.34
N PHE A 11 -3.93 57.26 75.03
CA PHE A 11 -4.42 58.26 74.05
C PHE A 11 -3.27 59.06 73.40
N ARG A 12 -3.10 58.80 72.09
CA ARG A 12 -2.59 59.69 71.03
C ARG A 12 -1.20 60.34 71.21
N LEU A 13 -0.25 59.97 70.34
CA LEU A 13 0.04 60.64 69.05
C LEU A 13 1.52 60.38 68.65
N LEU A 14 1.75 60.20 67.35
CA LEU A 14 3.03 60.35 66.62
C LEU A 14 4.09 59.24 66.80
N ILE A 15 4.12 58.31 65.83
CA ILE A 15 5.31 57.48 65.54
C ILE A 15 6.05 58.17 64.39
N LEU A 16 7.24 58.69 64.68
CA LEU A 16 8.25 59.05 63.69
C LEU A 16 9.62 58.63 64.24
N CYS A 17 10.49 58.20 63.33
CA CYS A 17 11.87 57.71 63.50
C CYS A 17 12.01 56.20 63.79
N LEU A 18 12.20 55.38 62.75
CA LEU A 18 13.54 55.08 62.21
C LEU A 18 13.40 54.08 61.04
N ALA A 19 13.48 54.55 59.79
CA ALA A 19 13.62 53.68 58.63
C ALA A 19 14.45 54.40 57.57
N ALA A 20 15.77 54.25 57.68
CA ALA A 20 16.71 54.68 56.67
C ALA A 20 17.78 53.59 56.54
N THR A 21 17.61 52.69 55.58
CA THR A 21 18.65 52.22 54.65
C THR A 21 18.04 51.22 53.67
N ILE A 22 18.55 51.24 52.44
CA ILE A 22 18.20 50.42 51.27
C ILE A 22 17.18 51.11 50.34
N GLY A 23 17.67 52.12 49.62
CA GLY A 23 17.15 52.52 48.34
C GLY A 23 18.29 52.47 47.32
N SER A 24 18.32 51.44 46.46
CA SER A 24 18.78 51.50 45.07
C SER A 24 18.74 50.10 44.43
N ALA A 25 18.10 50.06 43.25
CA ALA A 25 18.18 49.04 42.22
C ALA A 25 17.55 47.66 42.49
N VAL A 26 16.22 47.58 42.35
CA VAL A 26 15.61 46.49 41.57
C VAL A 26 14.59 47.13 40.63
N LEU A 27 15.02 47.39 39.40
CA LEU A 27 14.13 47.59 38.27
C LEU A 27 13.31 46.31 38.12
N ILE A 28 12.01 46.42 38.39
CA ILE A 28 11.04 45.37 38.09
C ILE A 28 11.00 45.26 36.58
N ASN A 29 11.71 44.28 36.03
CA ASN A 29 11.59 43.87 34.64
C ASN A 29 10.28 43.07 34.49
N GLY A 30 9.16 43.76 34.66
CA GLY A 30 7.83 43.25 34.38
C GLY A 30 7.56 43.30 32.88
N GLN A 31 8.26 42.49 32.08
CA GLN A 31 7.70 42.07 30.81
C GLN A 31 6.53 41.15 31.14
N GLN A 32 5.30 41.67 31.08
CA GLN A 32 4.14 40.82 30.89
C GLN A 32 4.41 40.00 29.63
N LYS A 33 4.77 38.72 29.76
CA LYS A 33 4.64 37.76 28.65
C LYS A 33 3.19 37.87 28.22
N ALA A 34 2.94 38.32 26.99
CA ALA A 34 1.62 38.28 26.39
C ALA A 34 1.06 36.87 26.62
N GLN A 35 -0.17 36.78 27.14
CA GLN A 35 -0.80 35.50 27.43
C GLN A 35 -0.95 34.75 26.10
N GLN A 36 -0.08 33.76 25.87
CA GLN A 36 -0.02 32.97 24.65
C GLN A 36 -1.40 32.35 24.38
N LYS A 37 -1.88 32.46 23.13
CA LYS A 37 -3.16 31.86 22.73
C LYS A 37 -3.10 30.34 22.94
N PRO A 38 -4.24 29.69 23.24
CA PRO A 38 -4.31 28.23 23.24
C PRO A 38 -3.80 27.68 21.90
N PRO A 39 -3.07 26.55 21.91
CA PRO A 39 -2.59 25.93 20.67
C PRO A 39 -3.77 25.48 19.80
N LEU A 40 -3.61 25.58 18.48
CA LEU A 40 -4.49 24.90 17.54
C LEU A 40 -4.22 23.40 17.56
N LYS A 41 -5.15 22.59 17.09
CA LYS A 41 -5.01 21.15 16.98
C LYS A 41 -5.05 20.71 15.51
N ALA A 42 -4.01 20.03 15.07
CA ALA A 42 -3.93 19.42 13.75
C ALA A 42 -3.87 17.90 13.86
N LEU A 43 -4.53 17.21 12.93
CA LEU A 43 -4.43 15.77 12.76
C LEU A 43 -3.63 15.45 11.49
N LEU A 44 -2.45 14.85 11.62
CA LEU A 44 -1.63 14.36 10.52
C LEU A 44 -1.94 12.89 10.23
N ILE A 45 -2.38 12.60 9.01
CA ILE A 45 -2.65 11.23 8.53
C ILE A 45 -1.57 10.85 7.52
N ALA A 46 -0.83 9.77 7.78
CA ALA A 46 0.31 9.35 6.95
C ALA A 46 0.38 7.82 6.76
N GLY A 47 0.88 7.35 5.62
CA GLY A 47 1.04 5.91 5.35
C GLY A 47 0.73 5.51 3.91
N GLY A 48 1.11 4.30 3.51
CA GLY A 48 0.88 3.77 2.16
C GLY A 48 2.15 3.44 1.38
N CYS A 49 1.99 3.27 0.06
CA CYS A 49 2.94 2.56 -0.79
C CYS A 49 4.31 3.19 -0.96
N CYS A 50 4.37 4.52 -1.03
CA CYS A 50 5.27 5.15 -1.98
C CYS A 50 6.35 6.04 -1.33
N HIS A 51 6.25 6.32 -0.02
CA HIS A 51 7.16 7.21 0.70
C HIS A 51 7.68 6.63 2.01
N ASP A 52 8.69 7.29 2.59
CA ASP A 52 9.23 6.99 3.92
C ASP A 52 8.36 7.60 5.02
N TYR A 53 7.15 7.08 5.18
CA TYR A 53 6.23 7.58 6.19
C TYR A 53 6.78 7.51 7.60
N THR A 54 7.61 6.50 7.92
CA THR A 54 8.30 6.37 9.22
C THR A 54 9.17 7.57 9.57
N GLY A 55 9.78 8.20 8.55
CA GLY A 55 10.56 9.43 8.67
C GLY A 55 9.70 10.69 8.49
N GLN A 56 8.93 10.75 7.41
CA GLN A 56 8.16 11.93 7.02
C GLN A 56 7.13 12.35 8.05
N HIS A 57 6.42 11.40 8.70
CA HIS A 57 5.47 11.76 9.75
C HIS A 57 6.15 12.56 10.86
N LYS A 58 7.40 12.18 11.22
CA LYS A 58 8.20 12.85 12.25
C LYS A 58 8.74 14.19 11.79
N ALA A 59 9.21 14.27 10.55
CA ALA A 59 9.68 15.53 9.97
C ALA A 59 8.56 16.57 9.96
N LEU A 60 7.35 16.18 9.55
CA LEU A 60 6.17 17.04 9.53
C LEU A 60 5.74 17.50 10.93
N PHE A 61 5.42 16.58 11.85
CA PHE A 61 4.86 17.02 13.14
C PHE A 61 5.87 17.85 13.93
N LYS A 62 7.17 17.48 13.92
CA LYS A 62 8.22 18.26 14.60
C LYS A 62 8.46 19.59 13.91
N GLY A 63 8.51 19.59 12.57
CA GLY A 63 8.75 20.78 11.77
C GLY A 63 7.65 21.83 11.94
N ILE A 64 6.39 21.38 11.99
CA ILE A 64 5.23 22.23 12.21
C ILE A 64 5.22 22.75 13.65
N GLN A 65 5.35 21.88 14.65
CA GLN A 65 5.36 22.29 16.07
C GLN A 65 6.50 23.25 16.41
N ALA A 66 7.65 23.14 15.75
CA ALA A 66 8.76 24.07 15.93
C ALA A 66 8.50 25.48 15.35
N ARG A 67 7.55 25.59 14.41
CA ARG A 67 7.26 26.83 13.66
C ARG A 67 5.92 27.45 13.96
N ALA A 68 5.01 26.72 14.61
CA ALA A 68 3.69 27.24 14.91
C ALA A 68 3.09 26.66 16.18
N ASN A 69 2.22 27.45 16.82
CA ASN A 69 1.58 27.10 18.09
C ASN A 69 0.40 26.16 17.81
N VAL A 70 0.75 24.97 17.34
CA VAL A 70 -0.16 23.95 16.83
C VAL A 70 0.31 22.61 17.38
N GLN A 71 -0.54 21.94 18.16
CA GLN A 71 -0.36 20.54 18.52
C GLN A 71 -0.66 19.67 17.29
N VAL A 72 0.27 18.82 16.87
CA VAL A 72 0.08 17.94 15.70
C VAL A 72 -0.01 16.48 16.16
N ASP A 73 -1.23 16.01 16.34
CA ASP A 73 -1.47 14.59 16.61
C ASP A 73 -1.32 13.79 15.31
N VAL A 74 -0.80 12.57 15.40
CA VAL A 74 -0.39 11.77 14.25
C VAL A 74 -1.11 10.44 14.22
N TRP A 75 -1.75 10.13 13.09
CA TRP A 75 -2.22 8.80 12.76
C TRP A 75 -1.40 8.25 11.60
N TRP A 76 -0.60 7.20 11.84
CA TRP A 76 0.23 6.66 10.78
C TRP A 76 0.32 5.14 10.73
N THR A 77 0.67 4.62 9.55
CA THR A 77 0.91 3.18 9.33
C THR A 77 2.19 2.92 8.55
N ASP A 78 2.86 1.81 8.87
CA ASP A 78 4.02 1.30 8.12
C ASP A 78 3.62 0.43 6.92
N ASP A 79 2.32 0.34 6.61
CA ASP A 79 1.81 -0.35 5.43
C ASP A 79 2.39 0.25 4.15
N LYS A 80 2.90 -0.61 3.26
CA LYS A 80 3.50 -0.24 1.97
C LYS A 80 2.64 -0.64 0.77
N SER A 81 1.33 -0.80 0.96
CA SER A 81 0.38 -1.07 -0.11
C SER A 81 -0.29 0.22 -0.59
N VAL A 82 -0.96 0.13 -1.73
CA VAL A 82 -1.81 1.22 -2.24
C VAL A 82 -3.13 1.32 -1.46
N ASN A 83 -3.44 0.37 -0.56
CA ASN A 83 -4.65 0.39 0.27
C ASN A 83 -4.31 0.22 1.76
N PRO A 84 -3.60 1.21 2.35
CA PRO A 84 -3.17 1.16 3.75
C PRO A 84 -4.37 1.09 4.71
N PRO A 85 -4.23 0.45 5.88
CA PRO A 85 -5.30 0.38 6.89
C PRO A 85 -5.50 1.72 7.61
N LEU A 86 -6.11 2.69 6.94
CA LEU A 86 -6.45 4.00 7.49
C LEU A 86 -7.79 3.94 8.25
N THR A 87 -7.83 3.11 9.29
CA THR A 87 -9.05 2.84 10.07
C THR A 87 -9.58 4.07 10.82
N ILE A 88 -8.81 5.16 10.88
CA ILE A 88 -9.30 6.45 11.38
C ILE A 88 -10.55 6.90 10.62
N PHE A 89 -10.59 6.71 9.29
CA PHE A 89 -11.72 7.08 8.46
C PHE A 89 -12.95 6.18 8.64
N GLU A 90 -12.88 5.13 9.45
CA GLU A 90 -14.03 4.26 9.73
C GLU A 90 -14.99 4.86 10.76
N LYS A 91 -14.50 5.79 11.60
CA LYS A 91 -15.29 6.48 12.63
C LYS A 91 -15.98 7.71 12.04
N ASP A 92 -17.20 8.02 12.47
CA ASP A 92 -17.92 9.20 11.97
C ASP A 92 -17.40 10.53 12.57
N ASP A 93 -16.82 10.48 13.77
CA ASP A 93 -16.29 11.60 14.57
C ASP A 93 -14.76 11.75 14.44
N TRP A 94 -14.15 11.17 13.40
CA TRP A 94 -12.69 11.01 13.31
C TRP A 94 -11.87 12.31 13.32
N ALA A 95 -12.49 13.43 12.91
CA ALA A 95 -11.87 14.75 12.89
C ALA A 95 -12.39 15.69 14.01
N GLU A 96 -13.26 15.20 14.90
CA GLU A 96 -13.83 16.03 15.97
C GLU A 96 -12.73 16.56 16.90
N GLY A 97 -12.76 17.87 17.19
CA GLY A 97 -11.80 18.53 18.06
C GLY A 97 -10.49 18.98 17.38
N TYR A 98 -10.33 18.76 16.07
CA TYR A 98 -9.22 19.29 15.29
C TYR A 98 -9.62 20.54 14.49
N ASP A 99 -8.73 21.52 14.45
CA ASP A 99 -8.89 22.76 13.67
C ASP A 99 -8.50 22.57 12.20
N VAL A 100 -7.68 21.57 11.89
CA VAL A 100 -7.21 21.23 10.53
C VAL A 100 -6.78 19.77 10.43
N VAL A 101 -6.97 19.16 9.25
CA VAL A 101 -6.41 17.83 8.94
C VAL A 101 -5.32 17.96 7.89
N ILE A 102 -4.21 17.26 8.08
CA ILE A 102 -3.09 17.17 7.16
C ILE A 102 -3.08 15.76 6.57
N HIS A 103 -3.38 15.67 5.27
CA HIS A 103 -3.33 14.45 4.48
C HIS A 103 -1.94 14.31 3.84
N ASP A 104 -1.20 13.28 4.24
CA ASP A 104 0.10 12.87 3.66
C ASP A 104 0.05 11.41 3.13
N GLU A 105 -1.07 10.71 3.36
CA GLU A 105 -1.24 9.32 2.96
C GLU A 105 -1.22 9.09 1.44
N CYS A 106 -0.77 7.90 1.05
CA CYS A 106 -0.92 7.37 -0.30
C CYS A 106 -1.85 6.15 -0.34
N ALA A 107 -3.14 6.42 -0.50
CA ALA A 107 -4.23 5.45 -0.50
C ALA A 107 -4.89 5.31 -1.89
N ALA A 108 -4.09 5.22 -2.94
CA ALA A 108 -4.58 5.14 -4.32
C ALA A 108 -5.55 3.97 -4.60
N GLY A 109 -5.43 2.89 -3.82
CA GLY A 109 -6.23 1.68 -3.91
C GLY A 109 -7.48 1.67 -3.02
N GLU A 110 -7.71 2.71 -2.21
CA GLU A 110 -8.97 2.87 -1.48
C GLU A 110 -10.06 3.28 -2.48
N LYS A 111 -11.06 2.42 -2.64
CA LYS A 111 -12.13 2.56 -3.64
C LYS A 111 -13.51 2.76 -3.01
N ASN A 112 -13.61 2.70 -1.69
CA ASN A 112 -14.86 2.81 -0.98
C ASN A 112 -15.42 4.24 -1.06
N LEU A 113 -16.55 4.39 -1.77
CA LEU A 113 -17.20 5.68 -1.97
C LEU A 113 -17.76 6.26 -0.67
N GLU A 114 -18.16 5.43 0.31
CA GLU A 114 -18.63 5.91 1.61
C GLU A 114 -17.50 6.49 2.44
N VAL A 115 -16.31 5.87 2.40
CA VAL A 115 -15.11 6.41 3.06
C VAL A 115 -14.76 7.76 2.44
N MET A 116 -14.72 7.86 1.10
CA MET A 116 -14.48 9.14 0.44
C MET A 116 -15.55 10.17 0.81
N LYS A 117 -16.83 9.80 0.79
CA LYS A 117 -17.92 10.69 1.16
C LYS A 117 -17.75 11.22 2.59
N ARG A 118 -17.40 10.36 3.55
CA ARG A 118 -17.16 10.75 4.95
C ARG A 118 -16.00 11.74 5.08
N ILE A 119 -14.90 11.51 4.36
CA ILE A 119 -13.75 12.43 4.33
C ILE A 119 -14.19 13.79 3.77
N LEU A 120 -14.87 13.80 2.62
CA LEU A 120 -15.34 15.03 1.99
C LEU A 120 -16.40 15.76 2.82
N ASP A 121 -17.26 15.04 3.53
CA ASP A 121 -18.28 15.61 4.42
C ASP A 121 -17.64 16.37 5.58
N VAL A 122 -16.55 15.85 6.18
CA VAL A 122 -15.76 16.56 7.20
C VAL A 122 -15.21 17.87 6.64
N HIS A 123 -14.63 17.83 5.44
CA HIS A 123 -14.00 19.00 4.83
C HIS A 123 -14.96 20.04 4.25
N LYS A 124 -16.28 19.83 4.37
CA LYS A 124 -17.25 20.92 4.22
C LYS A 124 -17.05 22.01 5.27
N THR A 125 -16.50 21.66 6.45
CA THR A 125 -16.35 22.58 7.59
C THR A 125 -14.94 22.58 8.18
N VAL A 126 -14.22 21.46 8.13
CA VAL A 126 -12.86 21.35 8.67
C VAL A 126 -11.84 21.65 7.57
N PRO A 127 -10.95 22.63 7.74
CA PRO A 127 -9.85 22.90 6.81
C PRO A 127 -8.94 21.71 6.54
N ALA A 128 -8.30 21.69 5.36
CA ALA A 128 -7.41 20.60 4.95
C ALA A 128 -6.06 21.09 4.40
N VAL A 129 -5.02 20.29 4.63
CA VAL A 129 -3.72 20.39 3.97
C VAL A 129 -3.43 19.09 3.24
N HIS A 130 -3.02 19.15 1.97
CA HIS A 130 -2.72 17.95 1.17
C HIS A 130 -1.26 17.96 0.72
N LEU A 131 -0.53 16.90 1.07
CA LEU A 131 0.91 16.78 0.84
C LEU A 131 1.22 15.64 -0.12
N HIS A 132 2.06 15.93 -1.11
CA HIS A 132 2.62 15.02 -2.11
C HIS A 132 1.71 13.86 -2.61
N CYS A 133 1.72 12.69 -1.94
CA CYS A 133 0.97 11.51 -2.40
C CYS A 133 -0.53 11.59 -2.11
N ALA A 134 -0.98 12.49 -1.24
CA ALA A 134 -2.40 12.76 -1.01
C ALA A 134 -3.12 13.09 -2.33
N MET A 135 -2.42 13.72 -3.28
CA MET A 135 -2.91 14.01 -4.64
C MET A 135 -3.30 12.76 -5.43
N HIS A 136 -2.75 11.60 -5.07
CA HIS A 136 -2.96 10.33 -5.76
C HIS A 136 -3.79 9.34 -4.93
N SER A 137 -4.30 9.74 -3.77
CA SER A 137 -5.21 8.95 -2.94
C SER A 137 -6.61 8.85 -3.53
N PHE A 138 -7.36 7.84 -3.08
CA PHE A 138 -8.80 7.65 -3.36
C PHE A 138 -9.16 7.56 -4.85
N ARG A 139 -8.38 6.82 -5.66
CA ARG A 139 -8.64 6.61 -7.10
C ARG A 139 -9.76 5.58 -7.32
N ASN A 140 -10.97 5.97 -6.96
CA ASN A 140 -12.17 5.14 -7.01
C ASN A 140 -12.96 5.23 -8.33
N GLY A 141 -12.45 5.95 -9.33
CA GLY A 141 -13.11 6.14 -10.62
C GLY A 141 -13.99 7.38 -10.72
N THR A 142 -14.08 8.18 -9.65
CA THR A 142 -14.74 9.49 -9.64
C THR A 142 -13.72 10.64 -9.67
N ASP A 143 -14.20 11.86 -9.87
CA ASP A 143 -13.38 13.09 -9.79
C ASP A 143 -13.55 13.86 -8.47
N GLN A 144 -14.28 13.32 -7.49
CA GLN A 144 -14.68 14.06 -6.29
C GLN A 144 -13.47 14.48 -5.44
N TRP A 145 -12.51 13.57 -5.23
CA TRP A 145 -11.28 13.87 -4.51
C TRP A 145 -10.45 14.94 -5.25
N PHE A 146 -10.31 14.82 -6.58
CA PHE A 146 -9.55 15.80 -7.36
C PHE A 146 -10.21 17.18 -7.42
N LYS A 147 -11.54 17.23 -7.42
CA LYS A 147 -12.27 18.49 -7.25
C LYS A 147 -11.97 19.11 -5.91
N HIS A 148 -12.06 18.34 -4.81
CA HIS A 148 -11.71 18.82 -3.47
C HIS A 148 -10.27 19.37 -3.40
N LEU A 149 -9.30 18.63 -3.95
CA LEU A 149 -7.92 19.10 -4.08
C LEU A 149 -7.81 20.38 -4.92
N GLY A 150 -8.69 20.57 -5.90
CA GLY A 150 -8.66 21.66 -6.88
C GLY A 150 -7.90 21.33 -8.17
N LEU A 151 -7.27 20.15 -8.23
CA LEU A 151 -6.42 19.74 -9.35
C LEU A 151 -6.28 18.21 -9.40
N GLN A 152 -6.17 17.66 -10.61
CA GLN A 152 -5.86 16.25 -10.86
C GLN A 152 -4.45 16.09 -11.42
N SER A 153 -3.70 15.14 -10.84
CA SER A 153 -2.46 14.61 -11.40
C SER A 153 -2.63 13.14 -11.78
N THR A 154 -2.04 12.74 -12.91
CA THR A 154 -2.09 11.38 -13.43
C THR A 154 -0.73 10.72 -13.58
N ARG A 155 0.35 11.51 -13.54
CA ARG A 155 1.73 11.06 -13.66
C ARG A 155 2.69 12.02 -12.96
N HIS A 156 3.88 11.52 -12.67
CA HIS A 156 5.01 12.31 -12.19
C HIS A 156 6.17 12.27 -13.18
N GLY A 157 7.00 13.31 -13.14
CA GLY A 157 8.28 13.39 -13.83
C GLY A 157 9.36 12.51 -13.17
N PRO A 158 10.61 12.57 -13.67
CA PRO A 158 11.75 11.92 -13.02
C PRO A 158 12.09 12.57 -11.67
N GLN A 159 13.01 11.93 -10.93
CA GLN A 159 13.60 12.44 -9.70
C GLN A 159 14.74 13.42 -10.01
N GLU A 160 14.39 14.64 -10.42
CA GLU A 160 15.31 15.73 -10.75
C GLU A 160 14.94 17.02 -10.01
N PRO A 161 15.86 17.97 -9.82
CA PRO A 161 15.55 19.25 -9.17
C PRO A 161 14.40 20.02 -9.84
N ILE A 162 13.54 20.62 -9.02
CA ILE A 162 12.44 21.47 -9.46
C ILE A 162 12.77 22.91 -9.09
N GLU A 163 12.83 23.79 -10.08
CA GLU A 163 12.88 25.24 -9.88
C GLU A 163 11.47 25.72 -9.49
N VAL A 164 11.27 26.11 -8.23
CA VAL A 164 10.00 26.59 -7.67
C VAL A 164 9.96 28.11 -7.75
N LYS A 165 8.92 28.64 -8.39
CA LYS A 165 8.66 30.09 -8.51
C LYS A 165 7.29 30.44 -7.98
N TYR A 166 7.22 31.41 -7.06
CA TYR A 166 5.96 31.92 -6.54
C TYR A 166 5.32 32.90 -7.54
N VAL A 167 4.09 32.60 -7.94
CA VAL A 167 3.38 33.32 -9.01
C VAL A 167 2.34 34.33 -8.50
N ASP A 168 1.79 34.10 -7.30
CA ASP A 168 0.94 35.07 -6.60
C ASP A 168 1.67 35.67 -5.40
N LYS A 169 2.66 36.54 -5.68
CA LYS A 169 3.55 37.11 -4.66
C LYS A 169 2.86 37.98 -3.61
N LYS A 170 1.59 38.33 -3.80
CA LYS A 170 0.80 39.11 -2.83
C LYS A 170 -0.02 38.21 -1.90
N HIS A 171 -0.11 36.91 -2.19
CA HIS A 171 -0.86 36.01 -1.34
C HIS A 171 -0.14 35.85 0.01
N PRO A 172 -0.85 35.98 1.16
CA PRO A 172 -0.21 36.00 2.49
C PRO A 172 0.67 34.79 2.80
N ILE A 173 0.34 33.62 2.22
CA ILE A 173 1.15 32.40 2.37
C ILE A 173 2.57 32.61 1.83
N VAL A 174 2.71 33.22 0.65
CA VAL A 174 3.98 33.24 -0.10
C VAL A 174 4.65 34.61 -0.15
N GLU A 175 3.98 35.67 0.32
CA GLU A 175 4.53 37.04 0.35
C GLU A 175 5.95 37.14 0.94
N PRO A 176 6.29 36.48 2.08
CA PRO A 176 7.65 36.55 2.61
C PRO A 176 8.56 35.42 2.10
N LEU A 177 8.10 34.57 1.19
CA LEU A 177 8.86 33.42 0.71
C LEU A 177 9.61 33.77 -0.58
N GLU A 178 10.81 33.21 -0.73
CA GLU A 178 11.66 33.40 -1.91
C GLU A 178 11.66 32.17 -2.82
N ASP A 179 11.76 32.40 -4.13
CA ASP A 179 11.91 31.34 -5.12
C ASP A 179 13.11 30.45 -4.77
N TRP A 180 12.98 29.14 -4.99
CA TRP A 180 14.00 28.16 -4.59
C TRP A 180 14.06 26.97 -5.52
N THR A 181 15.13 26.19 -5.42
CA THR A 181 15.29 24.93 -6.15
C THR A 181 15.36 23.77 -5.15
N THR A 182 14.55 22.74 -5.38
CA THR A 182 14.53 21.54 -4.55
C THR A 182 15.81 20.71 -4.76
N GLY A 183 16.04 19.72 -3.89
CA GLY A 183 16.86 18.55 -4.27
C GLY A 183 16.15 17.72 -5.34
N LYS A 184 16.53 16.45 -5.52
CA LYS A 184 15.80 15.56 -6.44
C LYS A 184 14.35 15.40 -6.00
N GLU A 185 13.40 15.64 -6.89
CA GLU A 185 11.98 15.64 -6.55
C GLU A 185 11.16 15.22 -7.77
N GLU A 186 9.91 14.84 -7.56
CA GLU A 186 8.99 14.41 -8.62
C GLU A 186 8.04 15.54 -9.02
N LEU A 187 8.19 16.07 -10.23
CA LEU A 187 7.24 17.06 -10.75
C LEU A 187 5.95 16.38 -11.21
N TYR A 188 4.86 16.57 -10.47
CA TYR A 188 3.55 16.04 -10.85
C TYR A 188 2.94 16.85 -12.00
N ASN A 189 2.35 16.17 -12.98
CA ASN A 189 1.61 16.88 -14.02
C ASN A 189 0.28 17.45 -13.49
N ASN A 190 -0.23 18.47 -14.16
CA ASN A 190 -1.59 18.97 -13.94
C ASN A 190 -2.50 18.49 -15.08
N ALA A 191 -3.03 17.28 -14.97
CA ALA A 191 -3.87 16.68 -16.00
C ALA A 191 -5.18 17.46 -16.21
N GLN A 192 -5.76 17.95 -15.11
CA GLN A 192 -6.92 18.82 -15.12
C GLN A 192 -6.80 19.79 -13.94
N VAL A 193 -7.06 21.07 -14.19
CA VAL A 193 -7.17 22.10 -13.16
C VAL A 193 -8.66 22.38 -12.95
N PHE A 194 -9.13 22.28 -11.70
CA PHE A 194 -10.50 22.61 -11.32
C PHE A 194 -10.52 24.03 -10.74
N ASP A 195 -10.63 24.13 -9.41
CA ASP A 195 -10.74 25.38 -8.66
C ASP A 195 -9.42 25.80 -7.99
N ALA A 196 -8.31 25.10 -8.27
CA ALA A 196 -7.00 25.45 -7.72
C ALA A 196 -6.59 26.88 -8.12
N HIS A 197 -6.29 27.70 -7.11
CA HIS A 197 -5.62 28.99 -7.27
C HIS A 197 -4.10 28.81 -7.09
N PRO A 198 -3.30 28.90 -8.17
CA PRO A 198 -1.87 28.62 -8.11
C PRO A 198 -1.10 29.65 -7.27
N LEU A 199 -0.29 29.16 -6.34
CA LEU A 199 0.66 29.98 -5.57
C LEU A 199 2.09 29.82 -6.06
N ALA A 200 2.47 28.62 -6.50
CA ALA A 200 3.80 28.32 -7.02
C ALA A 200 3.77 27.42 -8.26
N MET A 201 4.67 27.69 -9.20
CA MET A 201 4.96 26.88 -10.38
C MET A 201 6.32 26.20 -10.22
N GLY A 202 6.40 24.93 -10.56
CA GLY A 202 7.64 24.15 -10.62
C GLY A 202 8.07 23.94 -12.07
N THR A 203 9.36 24.14 -12.36
CA THR A 203 9.98 23.82 -13.65
C THR A 203 11.03 22.72 -13.45
N GLN A 204 10.90 21.61 -14.17
CA GLN A 204 11.84 20.49 -14.11
C GLN A 204 12.45 20.26 -15.50
N LYS A 205 13.79 20.28 -15.56
CA LYS A 205 14.56 20.02 -16.78
C LYS A 205 15.23 18.65 -16.67
N TYR A 206 15.12 17.81 -17.69
CA TYR A 206 15.69 16.47 -17.69
C TYR A 206 15.92 15.93 -19.11
N SER A 207 16.83 14.96 -19.24
CA SER A 207 17.09 14.27 -20.51
C SER A 207 16.32 12.95 -20.58
N ARG A 208 15.63 12.70 -21.70
CA ARG A 208 14.97 11.41 -21.96
C ARG A 208 15.20 11.00 -23.41
N ASN A 209 15.80 9.82 -23.60
CA ASN A 209 16.19 9.31 -24.92
C ASN A 209 17.17 10.23 -25.68
N GLY A 210 18.02 10.97 -24.96
CA GLY A 210 18.99 11.91 -25.56
C GLY A 210 18.40 13.26 -25.95
N GLU A 211 17.12 13.51 -25.68
CA GLU A 211 16.47 14.82 -25.87
C GLU A 211 16.29 15.52 -24.52
N GLU A 212 16.66 16.80 -24.46
CA GLU A 212 16.37 17.67 -23.34
C GLU A 212 14.88 18.02 -23.31
N LYS A 213 14.25 17.84 -22.15
CA LYS A 213 12.85 18.16 -21.89
C LYS A 213 12.72 19.15 -20.75
N THR A 214 11.68 19.96 -20.81
CA THR A 214 11.32 20.89 -19.75
C THR A 214 9.82 20.78 -19.51
N ASP A 215 9.45 20.36 -18.31
CA ASP A 215 8.07 20.29 -17.86
C ASP A 215 7.81 21.40 -16.85
N VAL A 216 6.61 21.99 -16.89
CA VAL A 216 6.17 23.05 -15.98
C VAL A 216 4.80 22.69 -15.42
N ALA A 217 4.62 22.82 -14.12
CA ALA A 217 3.36 22.50 -13.44
C ALA A 217 3.14 23.37 -12.20
N VAL A 218 1.89 23.54 -11.78
CA VAL A 218 1.51 24.06 -10.46
C VAL A 218 1.99 23.08 -9.39
N VAL A 219 2.74 23.57 -8.41
CA VAL A 219 3.32 22.77 -7.31
C VAL A 219 2.86 23.17 -5.92
N ALA A 220 2.25 24.35 -5.77
CA ALA A 220 1.54 24.76 -4.57
C ALA A 220 0.33 25.63 -4.93
N TRP A 221 -0.81 25.39 -4.28
CA TRP A 221 -2.06 26.08 -4.56
C TRP A 221 -3.02 26.05 -3.37
N VAL A 222 -4.07 26.87 -3.44
CA VAL A 222 -5.20 26.85 -2.49
C VAL A 222 -6.50 26.54 -3.22
N ASN A 223 -7.50 26.06 -2.48
CA ASN A 223 -8.86 25.90 -2.97
C ASN A 223 -9.86 26.38 -1.92
N GLU A 224 -10.79 27.25 -2.33
CA GLU A 224 -11.80 27.86 -1.46
C GLU A 224 -13.24 27.51 -1.90
N LYS A 225 -13.41 26.73 -2.97
CA LYS A 225 -14.71 26.47 -3.59
C LYS A 225 -15.29 25.09 -3.28
N GLN A 226 -14.59 24.28 -2.50
CA GLN A 226 -14.91 22.86 -2.29
C GLN A 226 -15.05 22.50 -0.79
N GLY A 227 -15.62 23.43 -0.02
CA GLY A 227 -15.81 23.30 1.43
C GLY A 227 -15.01 24.34 2.20
N ALA A 228 -14.51 23.96 3.37
CA ALA A 228 -13.53 24.76 4.09
C ALA A 228 -12.27 24.92 3.23
N ARG A 229 -11.56 26.04 3.41
CA ARG A 229 -10.38 26.35 2.60
C ARG A 229 -9.32 25.26 2.78
N SER A 230 -8.63 24.94 1.70
CA SER A 230 -7.53 23.99 1.72
C SER A 230 -6.28 24.55 1.07
N PHE A 231 -5.13 24.03 1.52
CA PHE A 231 -3.82 24.26 0.94
C PHE A 231 -3.25 22.93 0.44
N SER A 232 -2.61 22.93 -0.72
CA SER A 232 -2.08 21.72 -1.32
C SER A 232 -0.70 21.97 -1.94
N THR A 233 0.21 21.01 -1.80
CA THR A 233 1.48 21.01 -2.51
C THR A 233 1.84 19.62 -3.02
N SER A 234 2.28 19.54 -4.28
CA SER A 234 2.78 18.29 -4.87
C SER A 234 4.24 18.01 -4.55
N LEU A 235 4.93 18.88 -3.80
CA LEU A 235 6.29 18.65 -3.33
C LEU A 235 6.28 17.75 -2.08
N GLY A 236 7.36 17.00 -1.86
CA GLY A 236 7.53 16.18 -0.65
C GLY A 236 7.71 14.68 -0.89
N HIS A 237 8.20 14.24 -2.05
CA HIS A 237 8.46 12.81 -2.27
C HIS A 237 9.49 12.26 -1.27
N ASN A 238 10.54 13.05 -1.03
CA ASN A 238 11.70 12.64 -0.25
C ASN A 238 11.67 13.25 1.14
N THR A 239 12.11 12.50 2.16
CA THR A 239 12.21 12.99 3.55
C THR A 239 13.07 14.25 3.65
N PHE A 240 14.15 14.37 2.86
CA PHE A 240 14.98 15.58 2.87
C PHE A 240 14.24 16.81 2.31
N THR A 241 13.27 16.66 1.41
CA THR A 241 12.42 17.78 0.95
C THR A 241 11.48 18.19 2.09
N VAL A 242 10.91 17.21 2.79
CA VAL A 242 9.99 17.43 3.93
C VAL A 242 10.71 18.06 5.12
N GLU A 243 12.00 17.79 5.30
CA GLU A 243 12.85 18.41 6.33
C GLU A 243 13.39 19.80 5.94
N ASP A 244 13.24 20.22 4.67
CA ASP A 244 13.73 21.51 4.21
C ASP A 244 12.94 22.66 4.84
N GLU A 245 13.67 23.62 5.43
CA GLU A 245 13.09 24.79 6.10
C GLU A 245 12.11 25.55 5.18
N ARG A 246 12.42 25.68 3.89
CA ARG A 246 11.59 26.41 2.91
C ARG A 246 10.30 25.66 2.61
N TYR A 247 10.35 24.32 2.62
CA TYR A 247 9.16 23.48 2.46
C TYR A 247 8.27 23.56 3.68
N LEU A 248 8.84 23.44 4.89
CA LEU A 248 8.10 23.51 6.14
C LEU A 248 7.47 24.89 6.35
N ASP A 249 8.16 25.98 5.99
CA ASP A 249 7.60 27.33 6.04
C ASP A 249 6.39 27.47 5.10
N LEU A 250 6.47 26.93 3.88
CA LEU A 250 5.34 26.90 2.95
C LEU A 250 4.14 26.12 3.53
N VAL A 251 4.38 24.92 4.06
CA VAL A 251 3.33 24.07 4.65
C VAL A 251 2.69 24.72 5.88
N VAL A 252 3.48 25.26 6.80
CA VAL A 252 2.99 25.91 8.02
C VAL A 252 2.17 27.14 7.70
N ARG A 253 2.66 28.00 6.79
CA ARG A 253 1.92 29.19 6.38
C ARG A 253 0.63 28.84 5.65
N GLY A 254 0.67 27.82 4.79
CA GLY A 254 -0.50 27.26 4.13
C GLY A 254 -1.54 26.76 5.12
N MET A 255 -1.13 25.91 6.07
CA MET A 255 -1.96 25.38 7.15
C MET A 255 -2.60 26.50 7.99
N LEU A 256 -1.81 27.47 8.47
CA LEU A 256 -2.35 28.56 9.28
C LEU A 256 -3.32 29.46 8.50
N TRP A 257 -3.09 29.64 7.19
CA TRP A 257 -3.99 30.39 6.34
C TRP A 257 -5.35 29.73 6.19
N THR A 258 -5.43 28.39 6.06
CA THR A 258 -6.72 27.71 5.90
C THR A 258 -7.66 27.94 7.10
N MET A 259 -7.09 28.14 8.30
CA MET A 259 -7.81 28.36 9.57
C MET A 259 -8.06 29.85 9.93
N ASP A 260 -7.68 30.82 9.09
CA ASP A 260 -7.61 32.25 9.46
C ASP A 260 -6.72 32.50 10.70
N LYS A 261 -5.57 31.83 10.76
CA LYS A 261 -4.61 31.91 11.88
C LYS A 261 -3.18 32.22 11.42
N LEU A 262 -2.99 32.65 10.18
CA LEU A 262 -1.71 33.16 9.70
C LEU A 262 -1.45 34.57 10.26
N ASN A 263 -0.98 34.62 11.50
CA ASN A 263 -0.65 35.84 12.25
C ASN A 263 0.36 35.51 13.37
N ASP A 264 0.90 36.55 14.00
CA ASP A 264 1.97 36.46 15.00
C ASP A 264 1.59 35.74 16.31
N ASP A 265 0.30 35.47 16.55
CA ASP A 265 -0.11 34.66 17.71
C ASP A 265 0.23 33.17 17.51
N TYR A 266 0.37 32.73 16.25
CA TYR A 266 0.57 31.32 15.90
C TYR A 266 1.84 31.08 15.09
N VAL A 267 2.15 31.88 14.08
CA VAL A 267 3.35 31.67 13.24
C VAL A 267 4.61 32.11 13.99
N GLY A 268 5.67 31.30 13.92
CA GLY A 268 6.94 31.54 14.64
C GLY A 268 6.88 31.24 16.14
N VAL A 269 5.75 30.76 16.66
CA VAL A 269 5.55 30.44 18.08
C VAL A 269 5.57 28.91 18.22
N ALA A 270 6.63 28.32 18.81
CA ALA A 270 6.69 26.86 18.92
C ALA A 270 5.66 26.29 19.92
N TYR A 271 5.09 25.13 19.60
CA TYR A 271 4.35 24.30 20.54
C TYR A 271 5.33 23.38 21.30
N GLU A 272 5.42 23.56 22.62
CA GLU A 272 6.33 22.81 23.50
C GLU A 272 5.66 21.63 24.22
N GLY A 273 4.37 21.41 24.01
CA GLY A 273 3.63 20.31 24.64
C GLY A 273 3.82 18.96 23.95
N GLU A 274 3.23 17.93 24.53
CA GLU A 274 3.18 16.59 23.94
C GLU A 274 2.08 16.51 22.86
N ASN A 275 2.26 15.59 21.92
CA ASN A 275 1.29 15.22 20.90
C ASN A 275 0.96 13.73 20.97
N GLU A 276 -0.22 13.35 20.50
CA GLU A 276 -0.62 11.95 20.43
C GLU A 276 -0.13 11.32 19.13
N ILE A 277 0.45 10.11 19.22
CA ILE A 277 0.89 9.34 18.04
C ILE A 277 0.19 7.98 18.07
N THR A 278 -0.75 7.79 17.15
CA THR A 278 -1.39 6.51 16.88
C THR A 278 -0.68 5.79 15.74
N PHE A 279 -0.14 4.61 16.03
CA PHE A 279 0.48 3.73 15.04
C PHE A 279 -0.43 2.55 14.73
N VAL A 280 -0.74 2.36 13.45
CA VAL A 280 -1.45 1.18 12.93
C VAL A 280 -0.46 0.29 12.20
N LYS A 281 -0.27 -0.93 12.69
CA LYS A 281 0.60 -1.90 12.02
C LYS A 281 0.02 -2.25 10.65
N GLY A 282 0.84 -2.11 9.60
CA GLY A 282 0.47 -2.44 8.24
C GLY A 282 0.07 -3.89 8.09
N LYS A 283 -0.80 -4.16 7.12
CA LYS A 283 -1.22 -5.52 6.80
C LYS A 283 0.04 -6.32 6.41
N PRO A 284 0.16 -7.59 6.85
CA PRO A 284 1.20 -8.46 6.31
C PRO A 284 1.09 -8.40 4.79
N LYS A 285 2.20 -8.12 4.10
CA LYS A 285 2.21 -8.14 2.63
C LYS A 285 1.48 -9.41 2.20
N PRO A 286 0.40 -9.32 1.40
CA PRO A 286 -0.16 -10.50 0.78
C PRO A 286 1.02 -11.24 0.17
N GLN A 287 1.25 -12.49 0.57
CA GLN A 287 2.30 -13.27 -0.06
C GLN A 287 2.07 -13.14 -1.55
N LYS A 288 3.04 -12.53 -2.24
CA LYS A 288 2.96 -12.25 -3.68
C LYS A 288 2.45 -13.54 -4.29
N LYS A 289 1.23 -13.53 -4.84
CA LYS A 289 0.69 -14.71 -5.53
C LYS A 289 1.80 -15.10 -6.49
N PRO A 290 2.40 -16.31 -6.36
CA PRO A 290 3.54 -16.65 -7.17
C PRO A 290 3.17 -16.33 -8.61
N ALA A 291 4.07 -15.69 -9.35
CA ALA A 291 3.94 -15.64 -10.80
C ALA A 291 3.52 -17.05 -11.24
N PRO A 292 2.51 -17.21 -12.12
CA PRO A 292 2.16 -18.52 -12.65
C PRO A 292 3.46 -19.23 -12.98
N ALA A 293 3.71 -20.37 -12.33
CA ALA A 293 4.89 -21.15 -12.66
C ALA A 293 4.86 -21.30 -14.18
N ALA A 294 5.96 -20.94 -14.87
CA ALA A 294 6.06 -21.15 -16.30
C ALA A 294 5.57 -22.58 -16.60
N ALA A 295 4.66 -22.74 -17.56
CA ALA A 295 3.99 -24.03 -17.75
C ALA A 295 5.03 -25.15 -17.79
N VAL A 296 4.91 -26.06 -16.81
CA VAL A 296 5.87 -27.13 -16.66
C VAL A 296 5.60 -28.13 -17.78
N ASN A 297 6.48 -28.19 -18.76
CA ASN A 297 6.49 -29.30 -19.71
C ASN A 297 7.28 -30.45 -19.08
N LEU A 298 6.56 -31.49 -18.64
CA LEU A 298 7.15 -32.69 -18.04
C LEU A 298 8.08 -33.43 -19.02
N GLY A 299 7.88 -33.26 -20.34
CA GLY A 299 8.66 -33.96 -21.35
C GLY A 299 8.35 -35.47 -21.41
N LYS A 300 9.23 -36.25 -22.04
CA LYS A 300 9.07 -37.72 -22.15
C LYS A 300 9.82 -38.41 -21.02
N ALA A 301 9.19 -39.41 -20.42
CA ALA A 301 9.84 -40.28 -19.45
C ALA A 301 11.11 -40.93 -20.04
N PRO A 302 12.22 -40.97 -19.28
CA PRO A 302 13.37 -41.81 -19.65
C PRO A 302 12.92 -43.27 -19.83
N LYS A 303 13.52 -43.97 -20.81
CA LYS A 303 13.09 -45.34 -21.18
C LYS A 303 13.20 -46.35 -20.04
N ASP A 304 14.12 -46.11 -19.10
CA ASP A 304 14.46 -46.95 -17.97
C ASP A 304 14.04 -46.33 -16.62
N ALA A 305 13.20 -45.29 -16.64
CA ALA A 305 12.75 -44.65 -15.41
C ALA A 305 11.90 -45.57 -14.53
N THR A 306 12.03 -45.40 -13.22
CA THR A 306 11.15 -46.03 -12.25
C THR A 306 9.92 -45.16 -12.05
N LEU A 307 8.77 -45.62 -12.56
CA LEU A 307 7.52 -44.87 -12.46
C LEU A 307 6.97 -44.88 -11.03
N VAL A 308 6.53 -43.71 -10.58
CA VAL A 308 6.01 -43.51 -9.22
C VAL A 308 4.80 -42.57 -9.22
N SER A 309 3.74 -42.95 -8.52
CA SER A 309 2.60 -42.06 -8.26
C SER A 309 2.91 -41.26 -6.99
N VAL A 310 2.69 -39.95 -7.00
CA VAL A 310 3.08 -39.06 -5.88
C VAL A 310 1.88 -38.29 -5.37
N THR A 311 1.68 -38.32 -4.05
CA THR A 311 0.63 -37.59 -3.34
C THR A 311 1.23 -36.84 -2.15
N ALA A 312 0.52 -35.84 -1.62
CA ALA A 312 1.00 -35.08 -0.46
C ALA A 312 -0.17 -34.67 0.44
N SER A 313 0.16 -34.27 1.67
CA SER A 313 -0.80 -33.74 2.65
C SER A 313 -1.49 -32.46 2.20
N SER A 314 -0.77 -31.62 1.45
CA SER A 314 -1.28 -30.37 0.90
C SER A 314 -0.41 -29.87 -0.25
N VAL A 315 -0.95 -28.95 -1.06
CA VAL A 315 -0.30 -28.47 -2.28
C VAL A 315 -0.52 -26.97 -2.45
N GLN A 316 0.56 -26.21 -2.65
CA GLN A 316 0.49 -24.85 -3.19
C GLN A 316 0.17 -24.91 -4.69
N GLY A 317 -0.78 -24.10 -5.15
CA GLY A 317 -1.15 -24.07 -6.58
C GLY A 317 0.07 -23.91 -7.51
N GLY A 318 0.21 -24.81 -8.47
CA GLY A 318 1.34 -24.85 -9.41
C GLY A 318 2.63 -25.49 -8.86
N ARG A 319 2.58 -26.18 -7.71
CA ARG A 319 3.70 -26.87 -7.03
C ARG A 319 3.32 -28.29 -6.63
N ASP A 320 2.81 -29.04 -7.60
CA ASP A 320 2.25 -30.38 -7.39
C ASP A 320 3.28 -31.40 -6.87
N PRO A 321 2.85 -32.47 -6.16
CA PRO A 321 3.75 -33.46 -5.56
C PRO A 321 4.69 -34.14 -6.57
N TRP A 322 4.21 -34.39 -7.78
CA TRP A 322 4.98 -35.03 -8.84
C TRP A 322 6.17 -34.19 -9.31
N MET A 323 6.18 -32.88 -9.07
CA MET A 323 7.30 -31.99 -9.40
C MET A 323 8.54 -32.25 -8.53
N ALA A 324 8.44 -33.05 -7.47
CA ALA A 324 9.60 -33.46 -6.69
C ALA A 324 10.35 -34.67 -7.30
N VAL A 325 9.87 -35.24 -8.41
CA VAL A 325 10.47 -36.39 -9.08
C VAL A 325 10.48 -36.25 -10.61
N ASP A 326 10.22 -35.05 -11.13
CA ASP A 326 10.21 -34.79 -12.57
C ASP A 326 11.63 -34.64 -13.14
N GLY A 327 12.65 -34.66 -12.27
CA GLY A 327 14.04 -34.62 -12.63
C GLY A 327 14.52 -33.24 -13.05
N ARG A 328 13.74 -32.19 -12.79
CA ARG A 328 14.10 -30.80 -13.08
C ARG A 328 14.51 -30.10 -11.78
N GLN A 329 15.41 -29.13 -11.92
CA GLN A 329 15.90 -28.39 -10.75
C GLN A 329 15.19 -27.06 -10.53
N ASP A 330 14.24 -26.70 -11.41
CA ASP A 330 13.49 -25.44 -11.41
C ASP A 330 12.00 -25.62 -11.05
N THR A 331 11.57 -26.85 -10.79
CA THR A 331 10.23 -27.22 -10.31
C THR A 331 10.33 -27.86 -8.93
N ARG A 332 9.26 -27.76 -8.13
CA ARG A 332 9.25 -28.27 -6.75
C ARG A 332 7.85 -28.59 -6.30
N TRP A 333 7.73 -29.57 -5.42
CA TRP A 333 6.55 -29.70 -4.58
C TRP A 333 6.60 -28.69 -3.43
N CYS A 334 5.45 -28.13 -3.07
CA CYS A 334 5.32 -27.26 -1.90
C CYS A 334 3.98 -27.50 -1.20
N ALA A 335 4.01 -27.61 0.14
CA ALA A 335 2.81 -27.64 0.96
C ALA A 335 1.97 -26.34 0.78
N SER A 336 0.67 -26.39 1.07
CA SER A 336 -0.22 -25.23 0.88
C SER A 336 -0.08 -24.13 1.94
N GLY A 337 0.81 -24.30 2.91
CA GLY A 337 0.97 -23.39 4.04
C GLY A 337 2.05 -23.83 5.02
N GLY A 338 2.13 -23.11 6.13
CA GLY A 338 3.18 -23.29 7.15
C GLY A 338 2.86 -24.31 8.24
N SER A 339 1.72 -25.01 8.20
CA SER A 339 1.38 -26.02 9.21
C SER A 339 2.32 -27.22 9.12
N LYS A 340 2.61 -27.86 10.26
CA LYS A 340 3.35 -29.12 10.35
C LYS A 340 2.58 -30.11 11.22
N PRO A 341 2.77 -31.43 11.01
CA PRO A 341 3.60 -32.04 9.98
C PRO A 341 3.02 -31.89 8.56
N GLN A 342 3.87 -31.95 7.54
CA GLN A 342 3.47 -32.16 6.14
C GLN A 342 4.13 -33.42 5.63
N TRP A 343 3.46 -34.15 4.74
CA TRP A 343 3.99 -35.38 4.17
C TRP A 343 3.89 -35.39 2.65
N ILE A 344 4.84 -36.07 2.02
CA ILE A 344 4.81 -36.48 0.62
C ILE A 344 4.98 -38.00 0.56
N GLN A 345 4.17 -38.66 -0.27
CA GLN A 345 4.08 -40.10 -0.38
C GLN A 345 4.26 -40.55 -1.83
N PHE A 346 5.00 -41.65 -1.98
CA PHE A 346 5.35 -42.30 -3.22
C PHE A 346 4.71 -43.69 -3.25
N GLU A 347 4.10 -44.06 -4.37
CA GLU A 347 3.61 -45.41 -4.65
C GLU A 347 4.28 -45.95 -5.93
N PHE A 348 4.99 -47.05 -5.77
CA PHE A 348 5.57 -47.80 -6.89
C PHE A 348 4.53 -48.74 -7.52
N GLU A 349 4.66 -48.99 -8.83
CA GLU A 349 3.80 -49.97 -9.52
C GLU A 349 4.03 -51.40 -9.00
N MET A 350 5.29 -51.72 -8.70
CA MET A 350 5.69 -52.98 -8.08
C MET A 350 6.54 -52.69 -6.84
N PRO A 351 6.44 -53.51 -5.76
CA PRO A 351 7.29 -53.34 -4.59
C PRO A 351 8.77 -53.27 -4.95
N GLN A 352 9.49 -52.30 -4.37
CA GLN A 352 10.90 -52.04 -4.63
C GLN A 352 11.71 -52.28 -3.36
N MET A 353 12.94 -52.79 -3.51
CA MET A 353 13.92 -52.83 -2.42
C MET A 353 14.55 -51.46 -2.26
N LEU A 354 14.36 -50.84 -1.10
CA LEU A 354 14.87 -49.51 -0.80
C LEU A 354 16.10 -49.56 0.11
N THR A 355 17.10 -48.74 -0.20
CA THR A 355 18.36 -48.66 0.55
C THR A 355 18.67 -47.25 1.07
N GLY A 356 17.94 -46.23 0.62
CA GLY A 356 18.10 -44.86 1.11
C GLY A 356 17.29 -43.83 0.32
N ALA A 357 17.51 -42.55 0.65
CA ALA A 357 16.93 -41.41 -0.03
C ALA A 357 17.92 -40.23 -0.13
N SER A 358 17.72 -39.35 -1.12
CA SER A 358 18.31 -38.00 -1.18
C SER A 358 17.18 -36.99 -1.35
N ILE A 359 17.22 -35.87 -0.63
CA ILE A 359 16.19 -34.84 -0.67
C ILE A 359 16.85 -33.47 -0.83
N LYS A 360 16.60 -32.83 -1.98
CA LYS A 360 16.98 -31.45 -2.26
C LYS A 360 15.84 -30.53 -1.81
N TRP A 361 15.95 -30.02 -0.59
CA TRP A 361 14.96 -29.10 -0.01
C TRP A 361 14.96 -27.72 -0.69
N GLU A 362 13.87 -26.95 -0.56
CA GLU A 362 13.76 -25.63 -1.18
C GLU A 362 14.87 -24.66 -0.73
N ARG A 363 15.06 -24.56 0.59
CA ARG A 363 15.92 -23.57 1.22
C ARG A 363 17.22 -24.21 1.69
N GLU A 364 18.31 -23.92 1.00
CA GLU A 364 19.64 -24.45 1.33
C GLU A 364 20.17 -23.96 2.70
N GLY A 365 19.70 -22.80 3.17
CA GLY A 365 20.11 -22.22 4.46
C GLY A 365 19.41 -22.82 5.69
N ASP A 366 18.42 -23.69 5.49
CA ASP A 366 17.61 -24.28 6.57
C ASP A 366 17.86 -25.78 6.74
N ALA A 367 17.60 -26.25 7.95
CA ALA A 367 17.51 -27.67 8.27
C ALA A 367 16.04 -28.11 8.33
N TYR A 368 15.77 -29.28 7.75
CA TYR A 368 14.46 -29.91 7.72
C TYR A 368 14.47 -31.12 8.65
N GLN A 369 13.50 -31.20 9.56
CA GLN A 369 13.34 -32.29 10.50
C GLN A 369 12.22 -33.20 9.99
N TYR A 370 12.53 -34.48 9.77
CA TYR A 370 11.62 -35.39 9.09
C TYR A 370 11.84 -36.84 9.49
N LYS A 371 10.91 -37.71 9.13
CA LYS A 371 11.10 -39.17 9.16
C LYS A 371 10.72 -39.76 7.82
N ILE A 372 11.31 -40.91 7.50
CA ILE A 372 11.00 -41.70 6.32
C ILE A 372 10.39 -43.01 6.77
N GLU A 373 9.22 -43.29 6.20
CA GLU A 373 8.38 -44.43 6.53
C GLU A 373 8.11 -45.24 5.25
N THR A 374 8.06 -46.56 5.37
CA THR A 374 7.82 -47.51 4.27
C THR A 374 6.59 -48.35 4.58
N SER A 375 5.91 -48.82 3.54
CA SER A 375 4.74 -49.67 3.68
C SER A 375 4.55 -50.59 2.47
N ALA A 376 4.04 -51.79 2.72
CA ALA A 376 3.63 -52.72 1.66
C ALA A 376 2.20 -52.44 1.17
N ASP A 377 1.33 -51.87 2.02
CA ASP A 377 -0.11 -51.75 1.81
C ASP A 377 -0.64 -50.31 1.86
N GLY A 378 0.22 -49.34 2.20
CA GLY A 378 -0.12 -47.93 2.37
C GLY A 378 -0.87 -47.62 3.68
N LYS A 379 -1.10 -48.63 4.53
CA LYS A 379 -1.86 -48.53 5.79
C LYS A 379 -0.97 -48.72 7.01
N SER A 380 -0.12 -49.74 6.97
CA SER A 380 0.80 -50.10 8.05
C SER A 380 2.20 -49.59 7.70
N TRP A 381 2.77 -48.74 8.54
CA TRP A 381 4.01 -48.00 8.22
C TRP A 381 5.14 -48.38 9.18
N ALA A 382 6.32 -48.65 8.64
CA ALA A 382 7.56 -48.87 9.39
C ALA A 382 8.48 -47.66 9.24
N VAL A 383 9.09 -47.19 10.33
CA VAL A 383 10.07 -46.09 10.28
C VAL A 383 11.44 -46.66 9.89
N VAL A 384 11.89 -46.32 8.69
CA VAL A 384 13.20 -46.74 8.15
C VAL A 384 14.30 -45.72 8.44
N ALA A 385 13.94 -44.45 8.60
CA ALA A 385 14.84 -43.39 9.06
C ALA A 385 14.09 -42.36 9.90
N ASP A 386 14.70 -41.95 11.02
CA ASP A 386 14.18 -40.90 11.89
C ASP A 386 15.21 -39.76 11.97
N GLU A 387 14.93 -38.68 11.26
CA GLU A 387 15.72 -37.45 11.18
C GLU A 387 14.95 -36.28 11.81
N THR A 388 14.08 -36.57 12.79
CA THR A 388 13.27 -35.53 13.44
C THR A 388 14.11 -34.57 14.30
N GLY A 389 15.35 -34.94 14.60
CA GLY A 389 16.37 -34.08 15.20
C GLY A 389 17.38 -33.48 14.22
N ASN A 390 17.18 -33.58 12.90
CA ASN A 390 18.17 -33.11 11.92
C ASN A 390 18.44 -31.60 12.01
N GLU A 391 19.72 -31.24 12.07
CA GLU A 391 20.23 -29.86 12.05
C GLU A 391 21.06 -29.57 10.79
N LYS A 392 21.26 -30.57 9.91
CA LYS A 392 21.99 -30.39 8.65
C LYS A 392 21.18 -29.49 7.72
N LYS A 393 21.83 -28.43 7.25
CA LYS A 393 21.29 -27.49 6.26
C LYS A 393 21.43 -28.01 4.84
N GLY A 394 20.49 -27.63 3.98
CA GLY A 394 20.50 -28.00 2.56
C GLY A 394 20.24 -29.48 2.32
N GLU A 395 20.77 -30.02 1.21
CA GLU A 395 20.46 -31.37 0.76
C GLU A 395 20.83 -32.47 1.79
N THR A 396 19.88 -33.35 2.04
CA THR A 396 20.02 -34.47 2.99
C THR A 396 20.01 -35.80 2.25
N GLY A 397 20.98 -36.67 2.55
CA GLY A 397 21.08 -38.01 1.99
C GLY A 397 21.18 -39.04 3.12
N ILE A 398 20.24 -39.98 3.17
CA ILE A 398 20.08 -40.94 4.26
C ILE A 398 20.16 -42.35 3.70
N ALA A 399 20.87 -43.24 4.38
CA ALA A 399 20.86 -44.68 4.12
C ALA A 399 19.93 -45.39 5.12
N PHE A 400 19.21 -46.42 4.69
CA PHE A 400 18.30 -47.19 5.55
C PHE A 400 19.07 -48.29 6.29
N ALA A 401 20.11 -47.92 7.05
CA ALA A 401 21.01 -48.71 7.91
C ALA A 401 20.72 -50.24 8.06
N GLY A 402 20.80 -51.02 6.98
CA GLY A 402 20.52 -52.47 7.00
C GLY A 402 19.04 -52.87 7.03
N LYS A 403 18.11 -51.92 7.14
CA LYS A 403 16.66 -52.09 6.93
C LYS A 403 16.32 -52.00 5.45
N ALA A 404 17.01 -52.77 4.62
CA ALA A 404 16.67 -52.79 3.21
C ALA A 404 15.28 -53.42 3.06
N GLU A 405 14.27 -52.60 2.84
CA GLU A 405 12.88 -53.00 2.89
C GLU A 405 12.30 -53.08 1.49
N VAL A 406 11.62 -54.20 1.22
CA VAL A 406 10.76 -54.33 0.05
C VAL A 406 9.45 -53.63 0.39
N ALA A 407 9.22 -52.46 -0.19
CA ALA A 407 8.03 -51.66 0.05
C ALA A 407 7.40 -51.20 -1.26
N ARG A 408 6.08 -51.05 -1.26
CA ARG A 408 5.34 -50.45 -2.37
C ARG A 408 5.18 -48.95 -2.16
N PHE A 409 5.16 -48.50 -0.91
CA PHE A 409 4.95 -47.12 -0.53
C PHE A 409 6.11 -46.58 0.29
N VAL A 410 6.43 -45.30 0.08
CA VAL A 410 7.35 -44.51 0.89
C VAL A 410 6.67 -43.21 1.26
N LYS A 411 6.81 -42.77 2.51
CA LYS A 411 6.27 -41.50 3.01
C LYS A 411 7.36 -40.75 3.74
N ILE A 412 7.53 -39.49 3.38
CA ILE A 412 8.45 -38.56 4.05
C ILE A 412 7.57 -37.60 4.82
N THR A 413 7.63 -37.66 6.15
CA THR A 413 6.85 -36.82 7.05
C THR A 413 7.78 -35.77 7.66
N THR A 414 7.69 -34.53 7.20
CA THR A 414 8.46 -33.40 7.76
C THR A 414 7.71 -32.82 8.96
N THR A 415 8.34 -32.91 10.13
CA THR A 415 7.78 -32.47 11.41
C THR A 415 8.09 -31.00 11.70
N ASN A 416 9.19 -30.46 11.16
CA ASN A 416 9.58 -29.07 11.36
C ASN A 416 10.56 -28.57 10.29
N VAL A 417 10.65 -27.24 10.14
CA VAL A 417 11.69 -26.54 9.36
C VAL A 417 12.31 -25.51 10.30
N VAL A 418 13.59 -25.66 10.62
CA VAL A 418 14.24 -24.92 11.72
C VAL A 418 14.18 -23.41 11.50
N GLY A 419 14.41 -22.92 10.28
CA GLY A 419 14.30 -21.51 9.92
C GLY A 419 12.87 -21.05 9.57
N GLY A 420 11.86 -21.82 9.97
CA GLY A 420 10.45 -21.58 9.61
C GLY A 420 10.15 -21.81 8.13
N GLY A 421 9.00 -21.32 7.67
CA GLY A 421 8.56 -21.49 6.28
C GLY A 421 7.73 -22.76 6.03
N TRP A 422 7.53 -23.08 4.75
CA TRP A 422 6.69 -24.19 4.29
C TRP A 422 7.56 -25.41 3.97
N VAL A 423 6.96 -26.60 4.03
CA VAL A 423 7.67 -27.82 3.61
C VAL A 423 7.69 -27.87 2.09
N SER A 424 8.89 -27.92 1.51
CA SER A 424 9.07 -27.95 0.06
C SER A 424 10.38 -28.61 -0.34
N ALA A 425 10.34 -29.38 -1.42
CA ALA A 425 11.49 -30.06 -2.01
C ALA A 425 11.51 -29.86 -3.53
N TRP A 426 12.68 -29.48 -4.06
CA TRP A 426 12.97 -29.43 -5.49
C TRP A 426 12.98 -30.84 -6.07
N GLU A 427 13.73 -31.76 -5.45
CA GLU A 427 13.92 -33.11 -5.97
C GLU A 427 14.07 -34.12 -4.83
N ILE A 428 13.47 -35.30 -5.01
CA ILE A 428 13.53 -36.44 -4.09
C ILE A 428 13.96 -37.67 -4.89
N GLN A 429 15.04 -38.29 -4.45
CA GLN A 429 15.55 -39.53 -5.03
C GLN A 429 15.42 -40.64 -4.01
N LEU A 430 14.85 -41.78 -4.41
CA LEU A 430 14.86 -43.01 -3.64
C LEU A 430 15.92 -43.94 -4.23
N LYS A 431 16.66 -44.65 -3.37
CA LYS A 431 17.79 -45.50 -3.75
C LYS A 431 17.44 -46.96 -3.54
N GLY A 432 17.88 -47.81 -4.46
CA GLY A 432 17.67 -49.25 -4.44
C GLY A 432 18.40 -49.91 -5.61
N PRO A 433 18.64 -51.24 -5.60
CA PRO A 433 19.34 -51.92 -6.69
C PRO A 433 18.62 -51.79 -8.05
N GLU A 434 17.28 -51.88 -8.03
CA GLU A 434 16.43 -51.81 -9.23
C GLU A 434 15.81 -50.43 -9.45
N ILE A 435 15.99 -49.50 -8.51
CA ILE A 435 15.45 -48.14 -8.63
C ILE A 435 16.39 -47.32 -9.51
N LYS A 436 15.88 -46.91 -10.68
CA LYS A 436 16.53 -45.95 -11.58
C LYS A 436 16.06 -44.54 -11.23
N LYS A 437 16.24 -43.59 -12.14
CA LYS A 437 15.69 -42.23 -11.96
C LYS A 437 14.17 -42.33 -11.78
N LEU A 438 13.65 -41.77 -10.70
CA LEU A 438 12.20 -41.68 -10.49
C LEU A 438 11.60 -40.82 -11.59
N TRP A 439 10.39 -41.17 -12.02
CA TRP A 439 9.62 -40.36 -12.94
C TRP A 439 8.14 -40.44 -12.58
N PRO A 440 7.41 -39.31 -12.60
CA PRO A 440 6.04 -39.31 -12.13
C PRO A 440 5.13 -40.05 -13.11
N LYS A 441 4.29 -40.93 -12.55
CA LYS A 441 3.12 -41.48 -13.21
C LYS A 441 1.92 -40.61 -12.83
N LEU A 442 1.53 -39.73 -13.75
CA LEU A 442 0.37 -38.84 -13.55
C LEU A 442 -0.94 -39.61 -13.70
N ASP A 443 -1.93 -39.27 -12.87
CA ASP A 443 -3.31 -39.67 -13.10
C ASP A 443 -3.96 -38.85 -14.24
N GLU A 444 -5.16 -39.24 -14.68
CA GLU A 444 -5.87 -38.56 -15.77
C GLU A 444 -6.13 -37.07 -15.49
N LYS A 445 -6.41 -36.71 -14.23
CA LYS A 445 -6.69 -35.32 -13.84
C LYS A 445 -5.42 -34.49 -13.88
N GLN A 446 -4.31 -35.02 -13.37
CA GLN A 446 -3.00 -34.40 -13.39
C GLN A 446 -2.50 -34.23 -14.83
N ALA A 447 -2.64 -35.25 -15.67
CA ALA A 447 -2.29 -35.17 -17.09
C ALA A 447 -3.13 -34.13 -17.84
N ALA A 448 -4.44 -34.07 -17.57
CA ALA A 448 -5.33 -33.07 -18.16
C ALA A 448 -4.99 -31.64 -17.70
N ALA A 449 -4.68 -31.45 -16.42
CA ALA A 449 -4.26 -30.15 -15.87
C ALA A 449 -2.94 -29.67 -16.50
N LEU A 450 -1.96 -30.57 -16.63
CA LEU A 450 -0.68 -30.26 -17.29
C LEU A 450 -0.88 -29.87 -18.76
N LYS A 451 -1.74 -30.60 -19.48
CA LYS A 451 -2.08 -30.30 -20.87
C LYS A 451 -2.73 -28.92 -21.00
N LYS A 452 -3.68 -28.59 -20.12
CA LYS A 452 -4.36 -27.28 -20.10
C LYS A 452 -3.39 -26.13 -19.82
N GLU A 453 -2.47 -26.29 -18.87
CA GLU A 453 -1.45 -25.27 -18.60
C GLU A 453 -0.45 -25.11 -19.76
N ALA A 454 -0.07 -26.20 -20.43
CA ALA A 454 0.77 -26.15 -21.62
C ALA A 454 0.07 -25.48 -22.82
N GLU A 455 -1.23 -25.71 -23.00
CA GLU A 455 -2.06 -25.01 -24.00
C GLU A 455 -2.16 -23.52 -23.69
N LYS A 456 -2.34 -23.15 -22.41
CA LYS A 456 -2.39 -21.75 -21.97
C LYS A 456 -1.06 -21.01 -22.14
N ALA A 457 0.08 -21.65 -21.89
CA ALA A 457 1.39 -21.02 -22.07
C ALA A 457 1.80 -20.86 -23.54
N ASN A 458 1.23 -21.66 -24.43
CA ASN A 458 1.40 -21.55 -25.88
C ASN A 458 0.25 -20.78 -26.54
N ASP A 459 -0.60 -20.10 -25.77
CA ASP A 459 -1.67 -19.27 -26.31
C ASP A 459 -1.04 -18.13 -27.14
N PRO A 460 -1.19 -18.14 -28.49
CA PRO A 460 -0.59 -17.14 -29.36
C PRO A 460 -1.15 -15.73 -29.10
N LEU A 461 -2.25 -15.64 -28.35
CA LEU A 461 -2.96 -14.42 -28.06
C LEU A 461 -2.89 -14.05 -26.56
N ALA A 462 -2.01 -14.69 -25.78
CA ALA A 462 -1.82 -14.37 -24.34
C ALA A 462 -1.45 -12.90 -24.06
N LYS A 463 -1.03 -12.14 -25.08
CA LYS A 463 -0.71 -10.70 -25.02
C LYS A 463 -1.75 -9.81 -25.71
N GLU A 464 -2.84 -10.40 -26.19
CA GLU A 464 -3.91 -9.72 -26.93
C GLU A 464 -5.24 -9.93 -26.19
N GLY A 465 -5.99 -8.85 -25.96
CA GLY A 465 -7.27 -8.89 -25.25
C GLY A 465 -7.63 -7.55 -24.59
N ASN A 466 -8.93 -7.30 -24.47
CA ASN A 466 -9.64 -6.13 -23.93
C ASN A 466 -8.96 -4.77 -24.17
N ILE A 467 -9.41 -4.09 -25.22
CA ILE A 467 -9.13 -2.65 -25.38
C ILE A 467 -9.80 -1.93 -24.20
N PRO A 468 -9.05 -1.21 -23.34
CA PRO A 468 -9.62 -0.49 -22.21
C PRO A 468 -10.72 0.47 -22.68
N PRO A 469 -11.86 0.56 -21.97
CA PRO A 469 -12.89 1.52 -22.30
C PRO A 469 -12.29 2.92 -22.37
N LYS A 470 -12.60 3.65 -23.44
CA LYS A 470 -12.23 5.05 -23.60
C LYS A 470 -13.50 5.85 -23.80
N ILE A 471 -13.69 6.87 -22.97
CA ILE A 471 -14.74 7.86 -23.20
C ILE A 471 -14.35 8.65 -24.44
N VAL A 472 -15.02 8.35 -25.55
CA VAL A 472 -14.88 9.07 -26.81
C VAL A 472 -16.17 9.85 -27.01
N LYS A 473 -16.04 11.18 -27.09
CA LYS A 473 -17.14 12.07 -27.47
C LYS A 473 -17.26 12.05 -28.98
N LEU A 474 -18.40 11.59 -29.50
CA LEU A 474 -18.70 11.58 -30.93
C LEU A 474 -19.00 13.00 -31.41
N THR A 475 -18.76 13.27 -32.70
CA THR A 475 -19.25 14.51 -33.32
C THR A 475 -20.76 14.41 -33.61
N PRO A 476 -21.47 15.55 -33.78
CA PRO A 476 -22.89 15.54 -34.14
C PRO A 476 -23.18 14.73 -35.41
N GLU A 477 -22.28 14.74 -36.39
CA GLU A 477 -22.41 13.97 -37.64
C GLU A 477 -22.28 12.46 -37.39
N GLU A 478 -21.36 12.05 -36.53
CA GLU A 478 -21.18 10.64 -36.14
C GLU A 478 -22.38 10.12 -35.34
N GLU A 479 -22.95 10.93 -34.45
CA GLU A 479 -24.18 10.59 -33.73
C GLU A 479 -25.38 10.49 -34.68
N ALA A 480 -25.53 11.45 -35.60
CA ALA A 480 -26.58 11.42 -36.61
C ALA A 480 -26.50 10.17 -37.51
N GLU A 481 -25.29 9.76 -37.88
CA GLU A 481 -25.05 8.55 -38.67
C GLU A 481 -25.43 7.27 -37.90
N ILE A 482 -25.15 7.19 -36.60
CA ILE A 482 -25.60 6.07 -35.74
C ILE A 482 -27.12 6.03 -35.65
N LEU A 483 -27.75 7.20 -35.51
CA LEU A 483 -29.18 7.33 -35.31
C LEU A 483 -30.01 7.28 -36.60
N LYS A 484 -29.38 7.27 -37.78
CA LYS A 484 -30.07 7.42 -39.08
C LYS A 484 -31.20 6.42 -39.34
N ASP A 485 -31.09 5.21 -38.77
CA ASP A 485 -32.04 4.12 -38.93
C ASP A 485 -32.96 3.93 -37.71
N VAL A 486 -32.78 4.76 -36.66
CA VAL A 486 -33.57 4.68 -35.43
C VAL A 486 -34.88 5.45 -35.60
N LYS A 487 -36.01 4.78 -35.32
CA LYS A 487 -37.34 5.39 -35.34
C LYS A 487 -37.92 5.37 -33.94
N VAL A 488 -38.39 6.52 -33.48
CA VAL A 488 -39.11 6.65 -32.21
C VAL A 488 -40.53 7.19 -32.44
N PRO A 489 -41.50 6.86 -31.57
CA PRO A 489 -42.86 7.37 -31.67
C PRO A 489 -42.93 8.90 -31.58
N GLU A 490 -44.04 9.47 -32.06
CA GLU A 490 -44.30 10.92 -31.93
C GLU A 490 -44.26 11.35 -30.46
N GLY A 491 -43.51 12.43 -30.17
CA GLY A 491 -43.32 12.96 -28.83
C GLY A 491 -42.11 12.40 -28.04
N PHE A 492 -41.28 11.55 -28.65
CA PHE A 492 -40.04 11.05 -28.04
C PHE A 492 -38.79 11.59 -28.75
N ASP A 493 -37.79 11.97 -27.97
CA ASP A 493 -36.44 12.30 -28.45
C ASP A 493 -35.51 11.10 -28.32
N VAL A 494 -34.51 10.99 -29.22
CA VAL A 494 -33.51 9.92 -29.20
C VAL A 494 -32.09 10.49 -29.17
N SER A 495 -31.22 9.87 -28.38
CA SER A 495 -29.81 10.24 -28.26
C SER A 495 -28.93 9.00 -28.12
N VAL A 496 -27.67 9.08 -28.55
CA VAL A 496 -26.68 8.02 -28.30
C VAL A 496 -26.21 8.10 -26.84
N PHE A 497 -26.45 7.05 -26.06
CA PHE A 497 -26.03 7.01 -24.64
C PHE A 497 -24.50 6.86 -24.49
N SER A 498 -23.88 6.01 -25.29
CA SER A 498 -22.45 5.73 -25.21
C SER A 498 -21.91 5.22 -26.55
N SER A 499 -20.66 5.53 -26.86
CA SER A 499 -19.95 5.00 -28.03
C SER A 499 -19.41 3.60 -27.75
N TRP A 500 -19.18 2.80 -28.78
CA TRP A 500 -18.68 1.42 -28.65
C TRP A 500 -17.26 1.35 -28.02
N GLN A 501 -16.52 2.46 -28.03
CA GLN A 501 -15.25 2.62 -27.34
C GLN A 501 -15.43 2.74 -25.81
N ALA A 502 -16.57 3.25 -25.35
CA ALA A 502 -16.90 3.50 -23.94
C ALA A 502 -17.75 2.37 -23.34
N ALA A 503 -18.70 1.82 -24.09
CA ALA A 503 -19.52 0.67 -23.69
C ALA A 503 -19.66 -0.31 -24.86
N ASN A 504 -18.95 -1.44 -24.80
CA ASN A 504 -18.83 -2.37 -25.93
C ASN A 504 -19.86 -3.51 -25.88
N TYR A 505 -20.16 -4.01 -24.68
CA TYR A 505 -21.12 -5.10 -24.48
C TYR A 505 -22.02 -4.80 -23.27
N PRO A 506 -23.11 -4.04 -23.45
CA PRO A 506 -24.01 -3.72 -22.35
C PRO A 506 -24.75 -4.99 -21.90
N VAL A 507 -24.55 -5.38 -20.65
CA VAL A 507 -25.20 -6.58 -20.06
C VAL A 507 -26.37 -6.23 -19.16
N TYR A 508 -26.42 -5.00 -18.68
CA TYR A 508 -27.46 -4.54 -17.77
C TYR A 508 -27.65 -3.04 -17.91
N VAL A 509 -28.90 -2.59 -17.82
CA VAL A 509 -29.29 -1.18 -17.79
C VAL A 509 -30.17 -0.96 -16.58
N ALA A 510 -29.88 0.07 -15.78
CA ALA A 510 -30.71 0.50 -14.67
C ALA A 510 -30.88 2.02 -14.68
N ALA A 511 -32.03 2.49 -14.19
CA ALA A 511 -32.28 3.91 -13.98
C ALA A 511 -32.51 4.17 -12.49
N ALA A 512 -31.88 5.21 -11.95
CA ALA A 512 -32.19 5.72 -10.62
C ALA A 512 -33.43 6.64 -10.66
N PRO A 513 -34.14 6.84 -9.53
CA PRO A 513 -35.34 7.69 -9.48
C PRO A 513 -35.11 9.15 -9.89
N ASN A 514 -33.86 9.63 -9.82
CA ASN A 514 -33.46 10.96 -10.26
C ASN A 514 -33.22 11.07 -11.78
N GLY A 515 -33.36 9.96 -12.53
CA GLY A 515 -33.18 9.92 -13.98
C GLY A 515 -31.80 9.45 -14.45
N ASP A 516 -30.84 9.18 -13.55
CA ASP A 516 -29.52 8.69 -13.93
C ASP A 516 -29.60 7.28 -14.53
N LEU A 517 -28.99 7.07 -15.70
CA LEU A 517 -28.94 5.78 -16.37
C LEU A 517 -27.57 5.12 -16.21
N TYR A 518 -27.55 3.91 -15.68
CA TYR A 518 -26.37 3.08 -15.50
C TYR A 518 -26.39 1.94 -16.51
N VAL A 519 -25.33 1.81 -17.29
CA VAL A 519 -25.14 0.69 -18.21
C VAL A 519 -23.92 -0.10 -17.78
N SER A 520 -24.13 -1.33 -17.31
CA SER A 520 -23.04 -2.25 -17.05
C SER A 520 -22.53 -2.78 -18.38
N SER A 521 -21.23 -2.63 -18.63
CA SER A 521 -20.58 -3.26 -19.78
C SER A 521 -19.70 -4.42 -19.32
N ASP A 522 -19.89 -5.59 -19.91
CA ASP A 522 -18.97 -6.70 -19.72
C ASP A 522 -17.75 -6.50 -20.63
N GLY A 523 -16.63 -6.10 -20.01
CA GLY A 523 -15.37 -5.92 -20.72
C GLY A 523 -14.84 -7.21 -21.36
N ASN A 524 -15.31 -8.39 -20.94
CA ASN A 524 -14.90 -9.69 -21.46
C ASN A 524 -15.90 -10.30 -22.47
N GLY A 525 -17.08 -9.68 -22.65
CA GLY A 525 -18.19 -10.24 -23.43
C GLY A 525 -18.85 -11.47 -22.78
N SER A 526 -20.11 -11.72 -23.15
CA SER A 526 -20.92 -12.82 -22.57
C SER A 526 -20.25 -14.19 -22.75
N LEU A 527 -20.01 -14.87 -21.63
CA LEU A 527 -19.66 -16.31 -21.52
C LEU A 527 -18.22 -16.70 -21.91
N GLY A 528 -17.23 -15.86 -21.61
CA GLY A 528 -15.84 -16.31 -21.42
C GLY A 528 -15.23 -17.01 -22.62
N ARG A 529 -15.01 -16.30 -23.72
CA ARG A 529 -14.27 -16.86 -24.85
C ARG A 529 -12.80 -16.39 -24.87
N GLU A 530 -11.96 -17.35 -25.24
CA GLU A 530 -10.54 -17.23 -25.53
C GLU A 530 -10.26 -16.28 -26.71
N PRO A 531 -9.06 -15.69 -26.84
CA PRO A 531 -8.85 -14.51 -27.67
C PRO A 531 -9.09 -14.74 -29.19
N HIS A 532 -9.38 -13.65 -29.94
CA HIS A 532 -10.21 -13.53 -31.19
C HIS A 532 -11.74 -13.61 -30.99
N ARG A 533 -12.27 -13.49 -29.77
CA ARG A 533 -13.70 -13.78 -29.52
C ARG A 533 -14.45 -12.74 -28.67
N GLY A 534 -13.90 -11.53 -28.55
CA GLY A 534 -14.54 -10.38 -27.88
C GLY A 534 -13.63 -9.16 -27.97
N ARG A 535 -13.57 -8.55 -29.16
CA ARG A 535 -12.37 -7.98 -29.80
C ARG A 535 -11.30 -9.04 -30.09
#